data_AF-A0A2E4W2B1-F1
#
_entry.id   AF-A0A2E4W2B1-F1
#
_cell.length_a   1.000
_cell.length_b   1.000
_cell.length_c   1.000
_cell.angle_alpha   90.00
_cell.angle_beta   90.00
_cell.angle_gamma   90.00
#
_symmetry.space_group_name_H-M   'P 1'
#
loop_
_entity.id
_entity.type
_entity.pdbx_description
1 polymer ?
#
loop_
_entity_poly.entity_id
_entity_poly.type
_entity_poly.pdbx_seq_one_letter_code
_entity_poly.pdbx_strand_id
1 'polypeptide(L)'
;MSLFPGIFKAYDIRGVYPHEFDEAAARWIGQAFVAHLNAHRIAVGRDMRLSSGRLAAAFIEGATTQGADVVDYGLIGTDMLYYAVIQDEFDGGAEITASHNPKDFNGIKLVGPHATALSGDAGISDIRDMIASGSIPPPGKATGTVAPAQLLDRYLSHVLSFIDVNVIKPFKLVLDAGSGMAGLVAPKLFDALPCHTTRLCFEIDGSFPNHEANPLIENNRRDLVAAVIETHADAGIAWDGDADRCFFVDGEGRFVPGDFITTLLAESFLLENPGATILYDVRASHAVPDIVARHKGTSLMNRVGHAFFKNRMRDTDAIFGGEVTGHYYFRDNGFADNGFIPALLILELMSRKHATLSELLAPLRERYFLSGEINTNVHNMAVVAAKIEQLAARYTDGVQHRMDGLSVEYPDWHFNVRPSNTEALLRLNLEGATPELMTAKRDEVLTVIREP
;
A
#
# COMPACT_ATOMS: atom_id res chain seq x y z
N MET A 1 29.85 -11.88 9.41
CA MET A 1 29.04 -11.42 8.26
C MET A 1 28.70 -9.96 8.52
N SER A 2 28.84 -9.05 7.55
CA SER A 2 28.52 -7.62 7.77
C SER A 2 27.22 -7.29 7.04
N LEU A 3 26.10 -7.45 7.73
CA LEU A 3 24.77 -7.03 7.29
C LEU A 3 24.48 -5.67 7.91
N PHE A 4 23.99 -4.69 7.14
CA PHE A 4 23.57 -3.41 7.70
C PHE A 4 22.20 -3.58 8.38
N PRO A 5 22.10 -3.61 9.73
CA PRO A 5 20.84 -3.98 10.40
C PRO A 5 19.71 -2.99 10.13
N GLY A 6 20.06 -1.76 9.75
CA GLY A 6 19.13 -0.69 9.43
C GLY A 6 18.24 -0.97 8.23
N ILE A 7 18.53 -1.97 7.37
CA ILE A 7 17.65 -2.30 6.25
C ILE A 7 16.37 -3.02 6.67
N PHE A 8 16.35 -3.68 7.83
CA PHE A 8 15.18 -4.41 8.34
C PHE A 8 14.24 -3.40 9.00
N LYS A 9 13.19 -3.00 8.28
CA LYS A 9 12.19 -2.04 8.76
C LYS A 9 11.05 -2.79 9.46
N ALA A 10 10.03 -2.05 9.90
CA ALA A 10 8.89 -2.64 10.60
C ALA A 10 8.07 -3.60 9.73
N TYR A 11 7.99 -3.35 8.42
CA TYR A 11 7.05 -4.02 7.51
C TYR A 11 7.70 -4.71 6.31
N ASP A 12 8.95 -4.38 6.01
CA ASP A 12 9.71 -4.88 4.87
C ASP A 12 11.22 -4.65 5.08
N ILE A 13 12.01 -5.07 4.09
CA ILE A 13 13.43 -4.80 4.02
C ILE A 13 13.64 -3.70 2.98
N ARG A 14 14.36 -2.62 3.32
CA ARG A 14 14.67 -1.50 2.40
C ARG A 14 16.04 -0.90 2.68
N GLY A 15 16.81 -0.67 1.62
CA GLY A 15 18.09 0.03 1.69
C GLY A 15 18.57 0.54 0.33
N VAL A 16 19.53 1.45 0.36
CA VAL A 16 20.21 1.95 -0.84
C VAL A 16 21.15 0.88 -1.41
N TYR A 17 21.01 0.57 -2.70
CA TYR A 17 21.87 -0.37 -3.40
C TYR A 17 23.10 0.33 -4.00
N PRO A 18 24.32 -0.25 -3.94
CA PRO A 18 24.70 -1.50 -3.25
C PRO A 18 25.21 -1.27 -1.81
N HIS A 19 25.05 -0.06 -1.25
CA HIS A 19 25.76 0.33 -0.02
C HIS A 19 25.14 -0.24 1.27
N GLU A 20 23.82 -0.21 1.38
CA GLU A 20 23.09 -0.74 2.53
C GLU A 20 22.51 -2.13 2.24
N PHE A 21 22.13 -2.36 0.98
CA PHE A 21 21.53 -3.61 0.52
C PHE A 21 22.18 -4.07 -0.79
N ASP A 22 22.76 -5.27 -0.78
CA ASP A 22 23.50 -5.86 -1.89
C ASP A 22 23.15 -7.35 -2.10
N GLU A 23 23.79 -8.00 -3.07
CA GLU A 23 23.58 -9.41 -3.39
C GLU A 23 23.99 -10.35 -2.24
N ALA A 24 24.98 -9.97 -1.42
CA ALA A 24 25.37 -10.78 -0.26
C ALA A 24 24.26 -10.79 0.80
N ALA A 25 23.72 -9.62 1.12
CA ALA A 25 22.57 -9.47 2.01
C ALA A 25 21.34 -10.21 1.47
N ALA A 26 21.00 -10.05 0.18
CA ALA A 26 19.87 -10.73 -0.45
C ALA A 26 19.98 -12.27 -0.34
N ARG A 27 21.19 -12.83 -0.56
CA ARG A 27 21.44 -14.27 -0.40
C ARG A 27 21.24 -14.74 1.04
N TRP A 28 21.74 -14.02 2.04
CA TRP A 28 21.53 -14.36 3.44
C TRP A 28 20.06 -14.28 3.83
N ILE A 29 19.34 -13.27 3.33
CA ILE A 29 17.90 -13.15 3.56
C ILE A 29 17.15 -14.32 2.94
N GLY A 30 17.50 -14.76 1.72
CA GLY A 30 16.89 -15.95 1.10
C GLY A 30 17.08 -17.22 1.93
N GLN A 31 18.28 -17.44 2.47
CA GLN A 31 18.56 -18.58 3.36
C GLN A 31 17.75 -18.50 4.66
N ALA A 32 17.83 -17.35 5.34
CA ALA A 32 17.14 -17.14 6.62
C ALA A 32 15.61 -17.17 6.47
N PHE A 33 15.06 -16.70 5.35
CA PHE A 33 13.64 -16.74 5.05
C PHE A 33 13.12 -18.19 4.93
N VAL A 34 13.79 -19.01 4.13
CA VAL A 34 13.44 -20.44 3.99
C VAL A 34 13.58 -21.16 5.34
N ALA A 35 14.64 -20.90 6.09
CA ALA A 35 14.85 -21.50 7.40
C ALA A 35 13.78 -21.07 8.41
N HIS A 36 13.40 -19.79 8.43
CA HIS A 36 12.40 -19.24 9.34
C HIS A 36 11.02 -19.85 9.11
N LEU A 37 10.62 -19.99 7.85
CA LEU A 37 9.33 -20.59 7.49
C LEU A 37 9.35 -22.11 7.47
N ASN A 38 10.54 -22.74 7.53
CA ASN A 38 10.73 -24.13 7.16
C ASN A 38 10.08 -24.44 5.79
N ALA A 39 10.28 -23.52 4.83
CA ALA A 39 9.60 -23.56 3.54
C ALA A 39 10.20 -24.63 2.63
N HIS A 40 9.32 -25.32 1.90
CA HIS A 40 9.70 -26.28 0.86
C HIS A 40 9.52 -25.69 -0.53
N ARG A 41 8.53 -24.82 -0.75
CA ARG A 41 8.26 -24.20 -2.04
C ARG A 41 7.83 -22.75 -1.88
N ILE A 42 8.55 -21.84 -2.53
CA ILE A 42 8.28 -20.39 -2.45
C ILE A 42 8.11 -19.74 -3.82
N ALA A 43 7.39 -18.63 -3.85
CA ALA A 43 7.27 -17.75 -5.02
C ALA A 43 8.27 -16.57 -4.92
N VAL A 44 8.91 -16.22 -6.04
CA VAL A 44 9.76 -15.03 -6.11
C VAL A 44 9.38 -14.20 -7.32
N GLY A 45 9.21 -12.90 -7.11
CA GLY A 45 9.00 -11.88 -8.13
C GLY A 45 9.95 -10.70 -7.94
N ARG A 46 9.95 -9.79 -8.91
CA ARG A 46 10.76 -8.57 -8.85
C ARG A 46 10.12 -7.43 -9.64
N ASP A 47 10.35 -6.21 -9.16
CA ASP A 47 10.02 -4.99 -9.88
C ASP A 47 11.04 -4.64 -10.97
N MET A 48 10.79 -3.53 -11.66
CA MET A 48 11.56 -3.05 -12.79
C MET A 48 12.91 -2.39 -12.46
N ARG A 49 13.30 -2.25 -11.18
CA ARG A 49 14.54 -1.54 -10.83
C ARG A 49 15.75 -2.25 -11.41
N LEU A 50 16.75 -1.45 -11.78
CA LEU A 50 17.97 -1.95 -12.42
C LEU A 50 18.76 -2.95 -11.54
N SER A 51 18.62 -2.86 -10.21
CA SER A 51 19.23 -3.76 -9.24
C SER A 51 18.40 -5.00 -8.93
N SER A 52 17.07 -5.00 -9.18
CA SER A 52 16.16 -6.06 -8.76
C SER A 52 16.50 -7.42 -9.38
N GLY A 53 16.96 -7.46 -10.64
CA GLY A 53 17.39 -8.71 -11.28
C GLY A 53 18.54 -9.41 -10.56
N ARG A 54 19.56 -8.67 -10.10
CA ARG A 54 20.71 -9.24 -9.39
C ARG A 54 20.35 -9.65 -7.96
N LEU A 55 19.56 -8.82 -7.28
CA LEU A 55 19.10 -9.09 -5.93
C LEU A 55 18.17 -10.31 -5.89
N ALA A 56 17.25 -10.44 -6.85
CA ALA A 56 16.41 -11.63 -7.01
C ALA A 56 17.24 -12.89 -7.23
N ALA A 57 18.21 -12.86 -8.16
CA ALA A 57 19.08 -14.00 -8.42
C ALA A 57 19.83 -14.45 -7.15
N ALA A 58 20.35 -13.50 -6.37
CA ALA A 58 21.05 -13.81 -5.12
C ALA A 58 20.12 -14.34 -4.02
N PHE A 59 18.91 -13.78 -3.90
CA PHE A 59 17.88 -14.29 -2.98
C PHE A 59 17.49 -15.74 -3.33
N ILE A 60 17.24 -16.02 -4.61
CA ILE A 60 16.89 -17.35 -5.12
C ILE A 60 18.03 -18.35 -4.85
N GLU A 61 19.29 -17.95 -5.08
CA GLU A 61 20.46 -18.76 -4.75
C GLU A 61 20.49 -19.11 -3.25
N GLY A 62 20.21 -18.14 -2.38
CA GLY A 62 20.11 -18.35 -0.95
C GLY A 62 19.00 -19.33 -0.57
N ALA A 63 17.79 -19.12 -1.09
CA ALA A 63 16.62 -19.95 -0.82
C ALA A 63 16.81 -21.40 -1.28
N THR A 64 17.29 -21.61 -2.50
CA THR A 64 17.55 -22.95 -3.05
C THR A 64 18.69 -23.67 -2.32
N THR A 65 19.73 -22.95 -1.90
CA THR A 65 20.80 -23.52 -1.04
C THR A 65 20.25 -24.02 0.30
N GLN A 66 19.22 -23.36 0.83
CA GLN A 66 18.54 -23.80 2.05
C GLN A 66 17.56 -24.97 1.80
N GLY A 67 17.35 -25.37 0.55
CA GLY A 67 16.60 -26.56 0.16
C GLY A 67 15.17 -26.30 -0.35
N ALA A 68 14.75 -25.04 -0.50
CA ALA A 68 13.44 -24.72 -1.06
C ALA A 68 13.45 -24.75 -2.60
N ASP A 69 12.39 -25.31 -3.18
CA ASP A 69 12.05 -25.11 -4.58
C ASP A 69 11.49 -23.70 -4.80
N VAL A 70 11.97 -23.02 -5.83
CA VAL A 70 11.59 -21.64 -6.14
C VAL A 70 10.84 -21.59 -7.47
N VAL A 71 9.68 -20.93 -7.46
CA VAL A 71 9.01 -20.50 -8.69
C VAL A 71 9.35 -19.03 -8.92
N ASP A 72 10.14 -18.75 -9.97
CA ASP A 72 10.51 -17.38 -10.38
C ASP A 72 9.49 -16.86 -11.40
N TYR A 73 8.69 -15.89 -10.98
CA TYR A 73 7.68 -15.26 -11.85
C TYR A 73 8.25 -14.13 -12.71
N GLY A 74 9.54 -13.80 -12.56
CA GLY A 74 10.15 -12.74 -13.33
C GLY A 74 9.67 -11.36 -12.90
N LEU A 75 9.45 -10.48 -13.88
CA LEU A 75 8.92 -9.14 -13.66
C LEU A 75 7.42 -9.20 -13.36
N ILE A 76 7.03 -8.94 -12.12
CA ILE A 76 5.63 -8.85 -11.66
C ILE A 76 5.46 -7.72 -10.64
N GLY A 77 4.22 -7.35 -10.33
CA GLY A 77 3.91 -6.44 -9.22
C GLY A 77 3.82 -7.17 -7.88
N THR A 78 3.84 -6.42 -6.79
CA THR A 78 3.70 -6.96 -5.43
C THR A 78 2.36 -7.69 -5.25
N ASP A 79 1.29 -7.12 -5.79
CA ASP A 79 -0.07 -7.68 -5.72
C ASP A 79 -0.20 -9.02 -6.48
N MET A 80 0.49 -9.15 -7.62
CA MET A 80 0.61 -10.39 -8.40
C MET A 80 1.32 -11.49 -7.61
N LEU A 81 2.38 -11.16 -6.86
CA LEU A 81 3.06 -12.13 -6.00
C LEU A 81 2.13 -12.66 -4.92
N TYR A 82 1.40 -11.77 -4.23
CA TYR A 82 0.46 -12.19 -3.19
C TYR A 82 -0.61 -13.13 -3.74
N TYR A 83 -1.17 -12.80 -4.90
CA TYR A 83 -2.10 -13.67 -5.61
C TYR A 83 -1.48 -15.05 -5.89
N ALA A 84 -0.24 -15.11 -6.39
CA ALA A 84 0.44 -16.37 -6.66
C ALA A 84 0.63 -17.21 -5.39
N VAL A 85 1.11 -16.59 -4.30
CA VAL A 85 1.29 -17.23 -2.99
C VAL A 85 0.00 -17.88 -2.50
N ILE A 86 -1.13 -17.17 -2.64
CA ILE A 86 -2.43 -17.65 -2.22
C ILE A 86 -2.95 -18.78 -3.13
N GLN A 87 -2.94 -18.58 -4.44
CA GLN A 87 -3.59 -19.50 -5.38
C GLN A 87 -2.84 -20.81 -5.59
N ASP A 88 -1.51 -20.75 -5.61
CA ASP A 88 -0.66 -21.93 -5.83
C ASP A 88 -0.16 -22.53 -4.50
N GLU A 89 -0.72 -22.08 -3.37
CA GLU A 89 -0.49 -22.54 -2.00
C GLU A 89 1.00 -22.63 -1.62
N PHE A 90 1.75 -21.58 -1.92
CA PHE A 90 3.17 -21.52 -1.55
C PHE A 90 3.36 -21.35 -0.04
N ASP A 91 4.47 -21.86 0.48
CA ASP A 91 4.85 -21.69 1.89
C ASP A 91 5.24 -20.24 2.21
N GLY A 92 5.49 -19.42 1.18
CA GLY A 92 5.77 -18.00 1.29
C GLY A 92 6.15 -17.39 -0.05
N GLY A 93 6.36 -16.08 -0.04
CA GLY A 93 6.79 -15.34 -1.21
C GLY A 93 7.68 -14.15 -0.89
N ALA A 94 8.53 -13.79 -1.85
CA ALA A 94 9.40 -12.62 -1.79
C ALA A 94 9.28 -11.76 -3.05
N GLU A 95 8.88 -10.50 -2.88
CA GLU A 95 8.90 -9.50 -3.96
C GLU A 95 10.13 -8.62 -3.79
N ILE A 96 11.03 -8.63 -4.77
CA ILE A 96 12.20 -7.76 -4.77
C ILE A 96 11.79 -6.40 -5.31
N THR A 97 11.54 -5.46 -4.40
CA THR A 97 11.06 -4.13 -4.72
C THR A 97 11.39 -3.11 -3.63
N ALA A 98 11.54 -1.85 -4.04
CA ALA A 98 11.57 -0.69 -3.13
C ALA A 98 10.27 0.12 -3.17
N SER A 99 9.20 -0.41 -3.77
CA SER A 99 7.92 0.26 -3.98
C SER A 99 8.13 1.64 -4.60
N HIS A 100 7.82 2.71 -3.88
CA HIS A 100 7.91 4.09 -4.32
C HIS A 100 9.16 4.85 -3.86
N ASN A 101 10.14 4.19 -3.22
CA ASN A 101 11.39 4.85 -2.86
C ASN A 101 12.15 5.30 -4.13
N PRO A 102 13.07 6.27 -4.03
CA PRO A 102 13.91 6.69 -5.15
C PRO A 102 14.64 5.53 -5.84
N LYS A 103 15.05 5.72 -7.08
CA LYS A 103 15.61 4.67 -7.95
C LYS A 103 16.82 3.90 -7.39
N ASP A 104 17.61 4.56 -6.54
CA ASP A 104 18.81 3.96 -5.93
C ASP A 104 18.48 3.00 -4.77
N PHE A 105 17.24 3.01 -4.28
CA PHE A 105 16.76 2.05 -3.28
C PHE A 105 16.35 0.73 -3.91
N ASN A 106 16.51 -0.35 -3.14
CA ASN A 106 15.83 -1.62 -3.36
C ASN A 106 15.39 -2.22 -2.01
N GLY A 107 14.69 -3.34 -2.05
CA GLY A 107 14.12 -3.97 -0.87
C GLY A 107 13.53 -5.34 -1.14
N ILE A 108 12.93 -5.92 -0.11
CA ILE A 108 12.18 -7.17 -0.20
C ILE A 108 10.91 -7.06 0.65
N LYS A 109 9.76 -7.33 0.04
CA LYS A 109 8.51 -7.62 0.75
C LYS A 109 8.40 -9.13 0.92
N LEU A 110 8.33 -9.59 2.17
CA LEU A 110 8.25 -11.01 2.52
C LEU A 110 6.88 -11.36 3.08
N VAL A 111 6.30 -12.45 2.58
CA VAL A 111 5.06 -13.03 3.09
C VAL A 111 5.20 -14.52 3.36
N GLY A 112 4.48 -15.01 4.37
CA GLY A 112 4.32 -16.42 4.67
C GLY A 112 3.18 -17.06 3.85
N PRO A 113 2.70 -18.25 4.26
CA PRO A 113 1.59 -18.92 3.61
C PRO A 113 0.34 -18.03 3.56
N HIS A 114 -0.49 -18.20 2.52
CA HIS A 114 -1.70 -17.38 2.32
C HIS A 114 -1.43 -15.86 2.28
N ALA A 115 -0.22 -15.47 1.89
CA ALA A 115 0.26 -14.09 1.87
C ALA A 115 0.13 -13.36 3.23
N THR A 116 0.31 -14.07 4.35
CA THR A 116 0.39 -13.45 5.69
C THR A 116 1.64 -12.58 5.78
N ALA A 117 1.51 -11.36 6.30
CA ALA A 117 2.66 -10.48 6.46
C ALA A 117 3.64 -11.01 7.51
N LEU A 118 4.94 -10.92 7.21
CA LEU A 118 6.01 -11.30 8.15
C LEU A 118 6.56 -10.07 8.86
N SER A 119 5.74 -9.42 9.66
CA SER A 119 6.09 -8.15 10.30
C SER A 119 5.36 -7.95 11.63
N GLY A 120 5.82 -6.96 12.40
CA GLY A 120 5.40 -6.76 13.78
C GLY A 120 6.24 -7.59 14.74
N ASP A 121 5.59 -8.44 15.54
CA ASP A 121 6.23 -9.17 16.65
C ASP A 121 6.94 -10.47 16.21
N ALA A 122 6.76 -10.89 14.95
CA ALA A 122 7.40 -12.08 14.36
C ALA A 122 7.62 -11.89 12.84
N GLY A 123 8.71 -12.46 12.31
CA GLY A 123 9.04 -12.42 10.87
C GLY A 123 10.34 -11.70 10.57
N ILE A 124 10.28 -10.48 9.99
CA ILE A 124 11.46 -9.72 9.52
C ILE A 124 12.52 -9.51 10.61
N SER A 125 12.13 -9.25 11.86
CA SER A 125 13.07 -9.13 12.98
C SER A 125 13.77 -10.45 13.30
N ASP A 126 13.06 -11.58 13.19
CA ASP A 126 13.62 -12.90 13.44
C ASP A 126 14.61 -13.28 12.34
N ILE A 127 14.29 -12.96 11.09
CA ILE A 127 15.20 -13.13 9.94
C ILE A 127 16.47 -12.30 10.15
N ARG A 128 16.33 -11.02 10.54
CA ARG A 128 17.47 -10.16 10.88
C ARG A 128 18.35 -10.80 11.95
N ASP A 129 17.74 -11.23 13.05
CA ASP A 129 18.45 -11.74 14.22
C ASP A 129 19.11 -13.09 13.92
N MET A 130 18.49 -13.92 13.08
CA MET A 130 19.06 -15.18 12.59
C MET A 130 20.33 -14.95 11.77
N ILE A 131 20.31 -13.96 10.86
CA ILE A 131 21.48 -13.59 10.06
C ILE A 131 22.57 -12.98 10.96
N ALA A 132 22.20 -12.03 11.83
CA ALA A 132 23.14 -11.30 12.68
C ALA A 132 23.87 -12.21 13.68
N SER A 133 23.17 -13.21 14.23
CA SER A 133 23.74 -14.20 15.14
C SER A 133 24.49 -15.33 14.43
N GLY A 134 24.39 -15.44 13.10
CA GLY A 134 24.94 -16.56 12.34
C GLY A 134 24.25 -17.90 12.67
N SER A 135 22.98 -17.86 13.07
CA SER A 135 22.20 -19.03 13.49
C SER A 135 21.35 -19.63 12.37
N ILE A 136 21.55 -19.18 11.13
CA ILE A 136 20.99 -19.84 9.95
C ILE A 136 21.46 -21.30 9.97
N PRO A 137 20.54 -22.29 9.92
CA PRO A 137 20.90 -23.69 9.84
C PRO A 137 21.84 -23.97 8.66
N PRO A 138 22.67 -25.01 8.72
CA PRO A 138 23.48 -25.40 7.57
C PRO A 138 22.60 -25.65 6.33
N PRO A 139 23.15 -25.51 5.11
CA PRO A 139 22.43 -25.75 3.87
C PRO A 139 21.66 -27.06 3.86
N GLY A 140 20.56 -27.10 3.11
CA GLY A 140 19.78 -28.31 2.90
C GLY A 140 20.65 -29.45 2.36
N LYS A 141 20.29 -30.71 2.67
CA LYS A 141 21.02 -31.89 2.15
C LYS A 141 21.05 -31.95 0.63
N ALA A 142 20.04 -31.37 -0.02
CA ALA A 142 19.96 -31.15 -1.45
C ALA A 142 19.60 -29.69 -1.70
N THR A 143 20.20 -29.11 -2.75
CA THR A 143 19.81 -27.80 -3.27
C THR A 143 18.44 -27.93 -3.93
N GLY A 144 17.53 -26.99 -3.65
CA GLY A 144 16.23 -26.91 -4.31
C GLY A 144 16.34 -26.52 -5.78
N THR A 145 15.21 -26.54 -6.49
CA THR A 145 15.12 -26.25 -7.92
C THR A 145 14.60 -24.84 -8.18
N VAL A 146 14.81 -24.33 -9.40
CA VAL A 146 14.22 -23.07 -9.86
C VAL A 146 13.39 -23.36 -11.11
N ALA A 147 12.13 -22.96 -11.10
CA ALA A 147 11.22 -23.09 -12.24
C ALA A 147 10.64 -21.72 -12.62
N PRO A 148 10.75 -21.27 -13.88
CA PRO A 148 10.08 -20.05 -14.32
C PRO A 148 8.57 -20.30 -14.48
N ALA A 149 7.76 -19.30 -14.15
CA ALA A 149 6.31 -19.34 -14.39
C ALA A 149 5.75 -17.98 -14.81
N GLN A 150 4.56 -17.99 -15.40
CA GLN A 150 3.80 -16.79 -15.75
C GLN A 150 2.41 -16.87 -15.12
N LEU A 151 1.90 -15.74 -14.65
CA LEU A 151 0.61 -15.69 -13.95
C LEU A 151 -0.34 -14.59 -14.43
N LEU A 152 0.07 -13.78 -15.42
CA LEU A 152 -0.66 -12.58 -15.82
C LEU A 152 -2.12 -12.85 -16.19
N ASP A 153 -2.40 -13.82 -17.06
CA ASP A 153 -3.77 -14.07 -17.54
C ASP A 153 -4.70 -14.59 -16.42
N ARG A 154 -4.19 -15.46 -15.53
CA ARG A 154 -4.96 -15.93 -14.37
C ARG A 154 -5.21 -14.80 -13.37
N TYR A 155 -4.23 -13.93 -13.17
CA TYR A 155 -4.36 -12.76 -12.30
C TYR A 155 -5.36 -11.74 -12.84
N LEU A 156 -5.32 -11.44 -14.14
CA LEU A 156 -6.31 -10.58 -14.79
C LEU A 156 -7.73 -11.13 -14.61
N SER A 157 -7.90 -12.44 -14.77
CA SER A 157 -9.19 -13.10 -14.56
C SER A 157 -9.68 -12.97 -13.12
N HIS A 158 -8.78 -13.12 -12.14
CA HIS A 158 -9.08 -12.91 -10.73
C HIS A 158 -9.48 -11.46 -10.43
N VAL A 159 -8.69 -10.49 -10.88
CA VAL A 159 -8.98 -9.06 -10.66
C VAL A 159 -10.31 -8.66 -11.31
N LEU A 160 -10.60 -9.12 -12.53
CA LEU A 160 -11.87 -8.86 -13.21
C LEU A 160 -13.08 -9.51 -12.50
N SER A 161 -12.87 -10.58 -11.72
CA SER A 161 -13.96 -11.26 -11.01
C SER A 161 -14.57 -10.44 -9.87
N PHE A 162 -13.91 -9.34 -9.46
CA PHE A 162 -14.41 -8.43 -8.42
C PHE A 162 -15.55 -7.52 -8.87
N ILE A 163 -15.84 -7.45 -10.18
CA ILE A 163 -16.87 -6.57 -10.74
C ILE A 163 -17.75 -7.32 -11.75
N ASP A 164 -18.96 -6.82 -11.98
CA ASP A 164 -19.71 -7.17 -13.18
C ASP A 164 -19.23 -6.32 -14.36
N VAL A 165 -18.39 -6.91 -15.21
CA VAL A 165 -17.84 -6.22 -16.40
C VAL A 165 -18.92 -5.69 -17.36
N ASN A 166 -20.14 -6.24 -17.33
CA ASN A 166 -21.22 -5.84 -18.24
C ASN A 166 -21.89 -4.53 -17.84
N VAL A 167 -21.75 -4.10 -16.58
CA VAL A 167 -22.31 -2.81 -16.14
C VAL A 167 -21.35 -1.64 -16.39
N ILE A 168 -20.09 -1.93 -16.72
CA ILE A 168 -19.06 -0.90 -16.95
C ILE A 168 -19.43 -0.06 -18.18
N LYS A 169 -19.47 1.25 -17.98
CA LYS A 169 -19.72 2.24 -19.04
C LYS A 169 -18.43 2.53 -19.81
N PRO A 170 -18.52 3.06 -21.04
CA PRO A 170 -17.36 3.38 -21.85
C PRO A 170 -16.67 4.68 -21.39
N PHE A 171 -16.04 4.63 -20.21
CA PHE A 171 -15.36 5.77 -19.61
C PHE A 171 -14.10 6.15 -20.39
N LYS A 172 -13.82 7.45 -20.47
CA LYS A 172 -12.52 7.99 -20.90
C LYS A 172 -11.61 8.06 -19.68
N LEU A 173 -10.49 7.35 -19.73
CA LEU A 173 -9.58 7.25 -18.60
C LEU A 173 -8.19 7.71 -19.00
N VAL A 174 -7.51 8.44 -18.12
CA VAL A 174 -6.06 8.62 -18.21
C VAL A 174 -5.41 7.68 -17.21
N LEU A 175 -4.54 6.81 -17.70
CA LEU A 175 -3.80 5.86 -16.88
C LEU A 175 -2.34 6.29 -16.82
N ASP A 176 -1.73 6.24 -15.64
CA ASP A 176 -0.31 6.55 -15.45
C ASP A 176 0.39 5.43 -14.68
N ALA A 177 1.30 4.73 -15.35
CA ALA A 177 2.05 3.64 -14.76
C ALA A 177 3.36 4.08 -14.09
N GLY A 178 3.76 5.36 -14.20
CA GLY A 178 4.97 5.88 -13.58
C GLY A 178 6.27 5.16 -14.00
N SER A 179 6.28 4.52 -15.18
CA SER A 179 7.34 3.61 -15.66
C SER A 179 7.52 2.34 -14.81
N GLY A 180 6.53 2.04 -13.94
CA GLY A 180 6.53 0.91 -13.02
C GLY A 180 5.71 -0.28 -13.47
N MET A 181 5.47 -1.19 -12.54
CA MET A 181 4.88 -2.51 -12.82
C MET A 181 3.44 -2.47 -13.29
N ALA A 182 2.72 -1.35 -13.10
CA ALA A 182 1.40 -1.18 -13.68
C ALA A 182 1.38 -1.21 -15.21
N GLY A 183 2.53 -0.93 -15.87
CA GLY A 183 2.68 -1.08 -17.32
C GLY A 183 2.47 -2.52 -17.81
N LEU A 184 2.59 -3.53 -16.93
CA LEU A 184 2.37 -4.94 -17.27
C LEU A 184 0.88 -5.32 -17.26
N VAL A 185 0.13 -4.82 -16.27
CA VAL A 185 -1.24 -5.26 -15.97
C VAL A 185 -2.28 -4.32 -16.58
N ALA A 186 -2.14 -3.00 -16.36
CA ALA A 186 -3.16 -2.03 -16.76
C ALA A 186 -3.52 -2.09 -18.26
N PRO A 187 -2.58 -2.27 -19.22
CA PRO A 187 -2.97 -2.34 -20.63
C PRO A 187 -4.01 -3.42 -20.90
N LYS A 188 -3.70 -4.66 -20.50
CA LYS A 188 -4.52 -5.84 -20.75
C LYS A 188 -5.82 -5.80 -19.94
N LEU A 189 -5.76 -5.27 -18.72
CA LEU A 189 -6.93 -5.17 -17.86
C LEU A 189 -7.97 -4.23 -18.45
N PHE A 190 -7.55 -3.02 -18.84
CA PHE A 190 -8.47 -2.01 -19.36
C PHE A 190 -8.86 -2.25 -20.83
N ASP A 191 -8.04 -2.97 -21.62
CA ASP A 191 -8.43 -3.44 -22.96
C ASP A 191 -9.57 -4.48 -22.92
N ALA A 192 -9.81 -5.11 -21.78
CA ALA A 192 -10.95 -6.03 -21.56
C ALA A 192 -12.25 -5.30 -21.16
N LEU A 193 -12.20 -3.98 -20.98
CA LEU A 193 -13.34 -3.14 -20.60
C LEU A 193 -13.75 -2.24 -21.78
N PRO A 194 -14.98 -1.72 -21.81
CA PRO A 194 -15.43 -0.80 -22.86
C PRO A 194 -14.80 0.60 -22.77
N CYS A 195 -13.80 0.79 -21.91
CA CYS A 195 -13.17 2.08 -21.63
C CYS A 195 -12.24 2.54 -22.76
N HIS A 196 -12.07 3.85 -22.88
CA HIS A 196 -11.11 4.49 -23.77
C HIS A 196 -9.95 5.04 -22.96
N THR A 197 -8.74 4.47 -23.10
CA THR A 197 -7.60 4.83 -22.27
C THR A 197 -6.58 5.70 -23.00
N THR A 198 -6.20 6.82 -22.40
CA THR A 198 -4.94 7.54 -22.65
C THR A 198 -3.90 7.00 -21.68
N ARG A 199 -2.71 6.62 -22.17
CA ARG A 199 -1.68 5.92 -21.39
C ARG A 199 -0.43 6.77 -21.24
N LEU A 200 -0.01 7.02 -19.99
CA LEU A 200 1.18 7.78 -19.63
C LEU A 200 2.21 6.87 -18.95
N CYS A 201 3.48 7.01 -19.33
CA CYS A 201 4.61 6.35 -18.66
C CYS A 201 4.50 4.80 -18.61
N PHE A 202 4.04 4.15 -19.69
CA PHE A 202 3.81 2.68 -19.73
C PHE A 202 5.04 1.84 -20.11
N GLU A 203 6.14 2.46 -20.55
CA GLU A 203 7.40 1.74 -20.70
C GLU A 203 7.93 1.38 -19.30
N ILE A 204 8.07 0.08 -19.04
CA ILE A 204 8.58 -0.43 -17.76
C ILE A 204 10.09 -0.16 -17.70
N ASP A 205 10.49 0.85 -16.93
CA ASP A 205 11.89 1.30 -16.81
C ASP A 205 12.21 1.81 -15.40
N GLY A 206 13.02 1.04 -14.68
CA GLY A 206 13.52 1.37 -13.35
C GLY A 206 14.51 2.54 -13.26
N SER A 207 14.85 3.18 -14.40
CA SER A 207 15.55 4.47 -14.41
C SER A 207 14.63 5.65 -14.06
N PHE A 208 13.31 5.43 -14.13
CA PHE A 208 12.24 6.43 -13.92
C PHE A 208 12.45 7.67 -14.80
N PRO A 209 12.39 7.54 -16.15
CA PRO A 209 12.76 8.62 -17.06
C PRO A 209 11.80 9.81 -17.05
N ASN A 210 10.56 9.62 -16.58
CA ASN A 210 9.50 10.63 -16.58
C ASN A 210 9.39 11.32 -15.20
N HIS A 211 9.04 10.55 -14.18
CA HIS A 211 8.97 10.96 -12.77
C HIS A 211 9.08 9.71 -11.89
N GLU A 212 9.31 9.91 -10.59
CA GLU A 212 9.23 8.80 -9.63
C GLU A 212 7.80 8.24 -9.57
N ALA A 213 7.67 6.92 -9.42
CA ALA A 213 6.37 6.26 -9.27
C ALA A 213 5.80 6.42 -7.85
N ASN A 214 5.54 7.67 -7.47
CA ASN A 214 4.90 8.03 -6.20
C ASN A 214 3.82 9.11 -6.41
N PRO A 215 2.57 8.72 -6.70
CA PRO A 215 1.50 9.67 -7.02
C PRO A 215 1.06 10.59 -5.87
N LEU A 216 1.47 10.30 -4.62
CA LEU A 216 1.24 11.19 -3.47
C LEU A 216 2.01 12.52 -3.60
N ILE A 217 3.12 12.53 -4.32
CA ILE A 217 3.90 13.74 -4.61
C ILE A 217 3.21 14.50 -5.75
N GLU A 218 2.88 15.77 -5.51
CA GLU A 218 2.14 16.60 -6.48
C GLU A 218 2.81 16.71 -7.84
N ASN A 219 4.13 16.91 -7.84
CA ASN A 219 4.90 17.00 -9.08
C ASN A 219 4.80 15.73 -9.93
N ASN A 220 4.68 14.55 -9.31
CA ASN A 220 4.63 13.26 -10.03
C ASN A 220 3.27 13.01 -10.69
N ARG A 221 2.20 13.71 -10.28
CA ARG A 221 0.86 13.58 -10.87
C ARG A 221 0.48 14.74 -11.79
N ARG A 222 1.39 15.68 -12.03
CA ARG A 222 1.13 16.88 -12.84
C ARG A 222 0.66 16.51 -14.25
N ASP A 223 1.35 15.57 -14.88
CA ASP A 223 1.09 15.21 -16.28
C ASP A 223 -0.22 14.39 -16.39
N LEU A 224 -0.51 13.53 -15.41
CA LEU A 224 -1.82 12.88 -15.25
C LEU A 224 -2.96 13.90 -15.17
N VAL A 225 -2.85 14.89 -14.26
CA VAL A 225 -3.87 15.93 -14.08
C VAL A 225 -4.06 16.74 -15.37
N ALA A 226 -2.96 17.15 -16.01
CA ALA A 226 -3.02 17.89 -17.26
C ALA A 226 -3.73 17.09 -18.37
N ALA A 227 -3.39 15.82 -18.53
CA ALA A 227 -4.01 14.95 -19.52
C ALA A 227 -5.50 14.71 -19.24
N VAL A 228 -5.91 14.57 -17.97
CA VAL A 228 -7.33 14.45 -17.59
C VAL A 228 -8.13 15.67 -18.06
N ILE A 229 -7.60 16.87 -17.80
CA ILE A 229 -8.24 18.14 -18.18
C ILE A 229 -8.25 18.29 -19.71
N GLU A 230 -7.12 18.06 -20.38
CA GLU A 230 -6.95 18.24 -21.82
C GLU A 230 -7.85 17.29 -22.63
N THR A 231 -7.97 16.03 -22.18
CA THR A 231 -8.74 15.00 -22.89
C THR A 231 -10.21 14.93 -22.46
N HIS A 232 -10.62 15.75 -21.48
CA HIS A 232 -11.91 15.67 -20.82
C HIS A 232 -12.23 14.24 -20.38
N ALA A 233 -11.27 13.61 -19.69
CA ALA A 233 -11.42 12.27 -19.16
C ALA A 233 -12.37 12.24 -17.96
N ASP A 234 -13.06 11.11 -17.77
CA ASP A 234 -13.96 10.90 -16.63
C ASP A 234 -13.18 10.72 -15.31
N ALA A 235 -11.99 10.14 -15.39
CA ALA A 235 -11.05 9.99 -14.28
C ALA A 235 -9.61 9.76 -14.76
N GLY A 236 -8.65 10.10 -13.89
CA GLY A 236 -7.25 9.68 -13.96
C GLY A 236 -6.94 8.62 -12.91
N ILE A 237 -6.14 7.61 -13.25
CA ILE A 237 -5.73 6.53 -12.36
C ILE A 237 -4.20 6.37 -12.44
N ALA A 238 -3.54 6.35 -11.29
CA ALA A 238 -2.10 6.12 -11.20
C ALA A 238 -1.75 5.05 -10.18
N TRP A 239 -0.61 4.41 -10.39
CA TRP A 239 -0.04 3.41 -9.50
C TRP A 239 1.36 3.81 -9.06
N ASP A 240 1.85 3.19 -8.00
CA ASP A 240 3.25 3.29 -7.63
C ASP A 240 4.12 2.20 -8.28
N GLY A 241 5.40 2.19 -7.94
CA GLY A 241 6.42 1.43 -8.68
C GLY A 241 6.14 -0.06 -8.80
N ASP A 242 5.63 -0.70 -7.75
CA ASP A 242 5.30 -2.12 -7.68
C ASP A 242 3.80 -2.41 -7.76
N ALA A 243 3.00 -1.37 -8.03
CA ALA A 243 1.58 -1.41 -8.38
C ALA A 243 0.63 -1.97 -7.32
N ASP A 244 1.01 -2.01 -6.04
CA ASP A 244 0.09 -2.40 -4.97
C ASP A 244 -0.71 -1.22 -4.40
N ARG A 245 -0.40 0.01 -4.82
CA ARG A 245 -1.19 1.21 -4.49
C ARG A 245 -1.87 1.83 -5.69
N CYS A 246 -3.07 2.38 -5.46
CA CYS A 246 -3.89 3.01 -6.49
C CYS A 246 -4.30 4.43 -6.08
N PHE A 247 -4.24 5.36 -7.02
CA PHE A 247 -4.53 6.77 -6.82
C PHE A 247 -5.43 7.31 -7.92
N PHE A 248 -6.26 8.29 -7.56
CA PHE A 248 -7.29 8.81 -8.46
C PHE A 248 -7.21 10.33 -8.59
N VAL A 249 -7.54 10.79 -9.79
CA VAL A 249 -7.85 12.18 -10.13
C VAL A 249 -9.26 12.17 -10.70
N ASP A 250 -10.16 13.04 -10.24
CA ASP A 250 -11.49 13.13 -10.83
C ASP A 250 -11.48 13.83 -12.21
N GLY A 251 -12.59 13.78 -12.95
CA GLY A 251 -12.69 14.43 -14.27
C GLY A 251 -12.53 15.95 -14.26
N GLU A 252 -12.49 16.60 -13.09
CA GLU A 252 -12.16 18.02 -12.94
C GLU A 252 -10.66 18.27 -12.70
N GLY A 253 -9.83 17.22 -12.72
CA GLY A 253 -8.39 17.31 -12.48
C GLY A 253 -8.01 17.41 -11.00
N ARG A 254 -8.93 17.12 -10.07
CA ARG A 254 -8.64 17.18 -8.63
C ARG A 254 -8.20 15.81 -8.12
N PHE A 255 -7.04 15.79 -7.45
CA PHE A 255 -6.59 14.60 -6.73
C PHE A 255 -7.62 14.18 -5.67
N VAL A 256 -7.85 12.87 -5.55
CA VAL A 256 -8.81 12.31 -4.61
C VAL A 256 -8.04 11.77 -3.39
N PRO A 257 -8.30 12.27 -2.17
CA PRO A 257 -7.71 11.71 -0.95
C PRO A 257 -8.04 10.22 -0.79
N GLY A 258 -7.07 9.42 -0.31
CA GLY A 258 -7.26 7.98 -0.11
C GLY A 258 -8.38 7.63 0.88
N ASP A 259 -8.68 8.53 1.81
CA ASP A 259 -9.81 8.44 2.73
C ASP A 259 -11.16 8.43 2.00
N PHE A 260 -11.29 9.27 0.98
CA PHE A 260 -12.50 9.38 0.18
C PHE A 260 -12.64 8.19 -0.77
N ILE A 261 -11.54 7.69 -1.33
CA ILE A 261 -11.56 6.42 -2.07
C ILE A 261 -11.95 5.27 -1.16
N THR A 262 -11.39 5.19 0.05
CA THR A 262 -11.77 4.19 1.06
C THR A 262 -13.26 4.28 1.38
N THR A 263 -13.81 5.48 1.50
CA THR A 263 -15.25 5.72 1.71
C THR A 263 -16.09 5.17 0.55
N LEU A 264 -15.72 5.48 -0.71
CA LEU A 264 -16.43 5.00 -1.89
C LEU A 264 -16.34 3.48 -2.06
N LEU A 265 -15.17 2.88 -1.81
CA LEU A 265 -14.97 1.43 -1.86
C LEU A 265 -15.77 0.72 -0.77
N ALA A 266 -15.77 1.25 0.46
CA ALA A 266 -16.59 0.74 1.55
C ALA A 266 -18.08 0.75 1.17
N GLU A 267 -18.56 1.84 0.57
CA GLU A 267 -19.92 1.93 0.06
C GLU A 267 -20.22 0.86 -0.99
N SER A 268 -19.30 0.64 -1.94
CA SER A 268 -19.45 -0.39 -2.98
C SER A 268 -19.70 -1.77 -2.37
N PHE A 269 -18.89 -2.17 -1.39
CA PHE A 269 -19.09 -3.44 -0.69
C PHE A 269 -20.38 -3.49 0.13
N LEU A 270 -20.72 -2.39 0.81
CA LEU A 270 -21.88 -2.33 1.71
C LEU A 270 -23.23 -2.22 1.00
N LEU A 271 -23.24 -1.81 -0.27
CA LEU A 271 -24.43 -1.87 -1.13
C LEU A 271 -24.86 -3.33 -1.38
N GLU A 272 -23.89 -4.23 -1.52
CA GLU A 272 -24.13 -5.66 -1.77
C GLU A 272 -24.11 -6.50 -0.49
N ASN A 273 -23.37 -6.05 0.52
CA ASN A 273 -23.18 -6.73 1.79
C ASN A 273 -23.53 -5.81 2.98
N PRO A 274 -24.81 -5.42 3.16
CA PRO A 274 -25.21 -4.60 4.30
C PRO A 274 -24.81 -5.24 5.63
N GLY A 275 -24.26 -4.45 6.54
CA GLY A 275 -23.79 -4.96 7.84
C GLY A 275 -22.36 -5.47 7.89
N ALA A 276 -21.65 -5.56 6.74
CA ALA A 276 -20.28 -6.03 6.70
C ALA A 276 -19.30 -5.15 7.51
N THR A 277 -18.18 -5.76 7.91
CA THR A 277 -17.11 -5.10 8.65
C THR A 277 -16.12 -4.44 7.68
N ILE A 278 -15.77 -3.19 7.95
CA ILE A 278 -14.82 -2.38 7.17
C ILE A 278 -13.70 -1.89 8.09
N LEU A 279 -12.44 -2.09 7.68
CA LEU A 279 -11.27 -1.52 8.37
C LEU A 279 -10.81 -0.22 7.71
N TYR A 280 -10.32 0.70 8.53
CA TYR A 280 -9.70 1.94 8.08
C TYR A 280 -8.60 2.35 9.05
N ASP A 281 -7.56 3.04 8.58
CA ASP A 281 -6.45 3.38 9.46
C ASP A 281 -6.73 4.60 10.37
N VAL A 282 -5.97 4.76 11.46
CA VAL A 282 -6.14 5.83 12.46
C VAL A 282 -6.12 7.27 11.91
N ARG A 283 -5.66 7.48 10.67
CA ARG A 283 -5.59 8.80 10.02
C ARG A 283 -6.86 9.12 9.24
N ALA A 284 -7.68 8.11 8.96
CA ALA A 284 -8.75 8.24 7.99
C ALA A 284 -9.80 9.26 8.43
N SER A 285 -10.36 9.95 7.43
CA SER A 285 -11.52 10.82 7.58
C SER A 285 -12.71 10.13 8.28
N HIS A 286 -13.50 10.90 9.05
CA HIS A 286 -14.80 10.42 9.55
C HIS A 286 -15.78 10.06 8.42
N ALA A 287 -15.49 10.41 7.16
CA ALA A 287 -16.24 9.93 5.99
C ALA A 287 -16.39 8.40 5.97
N VAL A 288 -15.34 7.66 6.38
CA VAL A 288 -15.35 6.20 6.38
C VAL A 288 -16.33 5.62 7.42
N PRO A 289 -16.21 5.89 8.72
CA PRO A 289 -17.18 5.40 9.69
C PRO A 289 -18.61 5.90 9.42
N ASP A 290 -18.78 7.12 8.89
CA ASP A 290 -20.09 7.66 8.54
C ASP A 290 -20.77 6.87 7.42
N ILE A 291 -20.06 6.54 6.33
CA ILE A 291 -20.66 5.76 5.24
C ILE A 291 -20.95 4.34 5.70
N VAL A 292 -20.09 3.76 6.54
CA VAL A 292 -20.29 2.43 7.10
C VAL A 292 -21.55 2.40 7.97
N ALA A 293 -21.73 3.39 8.84
CA ALA A 293 -22.91 3.52 9.69
C ALA A 293 -24.21 3.71 8.89
N ARG A 294 -24.19 4.49 7.80
CA ARG A 294 -25.35 4.67 6.91
C ARG A 294 -25.84 3.35 6.32
N HIS A 295 -24.94 2.41 6.07
CA HIS A 295 -25.24 1.07 5.57
C HIS A 295 -25.30 0.00 6.66
N LYS A 296 -25.39 0.42 7.94
CA LYS A 296 -25.49 -0.45 9.12
C LYS A 296 -24.30 -1.42 9.29
N GLY A 297 -23.16 -1.12 8.66
CA GLY A 297 -21.94 -1.89 8.77
C GLY A 297 -21.20 -1.65 10.09
N THR A 298 -20.10 -2.37 10.28
CA THR A 298 -19.21 -2.20 11.43
C THR A 298 -17.89 -1.59 10.97
N SER A 299 -17.57 -0.38 11.44
CA SER A 299 -16.31 0.29 11.11
C SER A 299 -15.27 0.05 12.20
N LEU A 300 -14.11 -0.49 11.87
CA LEU A 300 -13.03 -0.79 12.82
C LEU A 300 -11.77 0.00 12.47
N MET A 301 -11.45 1.00 13.30
CA MET A 301 -10.18 1.74 13.22
C MET A 301 -9.00 0.81 13.46
N ASN A 302 -7.98 0.88 12.61
CA ASN A 302 -6.81 0.01 12.60
C ASN A 302 -5.48 0.78 12.62
N ARG A 303 -4.43 0.13 13.12
CA ARG A 303 -3.06 0.66 13.07
C ARG A 303 -2.57 0.74 11.62
N VAL A 304 -1.74 1.75 11.30
CA VAL A 304 -1.13 1.88 9.97
C VAL A 304 -0.15 0.73 9.71
N GLY A 305 -0.18 0.19 8.51
CA GLY A 305 0.75 -0.82 8.02
C GLY A 305 0.04 -2.08 7.53
N HIS A 306 0.45 -2.54 6.34
CA HIS A 306 -0.16 -3.70 5.66
C HIS A 306 -0.29 -4.95 6.53
N ALA A 307 0.68 -5.19 7.41
CA ALA A 307 0.69 -6.33 8.31
C ALA A 307 -0.50 -6.34 9.27
N PHE A 308 -0.78 -5.19 9.88
CA PHE A 308 -1.86 -5.05 10.83
C PHE A 308 -3.22 -5.16 10.15
N PHE A 309 -3.34 -4.68 8.91
CA PHE A 309 -4.54 -4.86 8.10
C PHE A 309 -4.78 -6.33 7.77
N LYS A 310 -3.80 -7.01 7.15
CA LYS A 310 -3.93 -8.42 6.75
C LYS A 310 -4.32 -9.33 7.92
N ASN A 311 -3.74 -9.10 9.10
CA ASN A 311 -4.05 -9.90 10.28
C ASN A 311 -5.45 -9.57 10.83
N ARG A 312 -5.74 -8.29 11.07
CA ARG A 312 -7.02 -7.91 11.68
C ARG A 312 -8.21 -8.18 10.78
N MET A 313 -8.07 -8.05 9.45
CA MET A 313 -9.15 -8.43 8.55
C MET A 313 -9.47 -9.93 8.64
N ARG A 314 -8.46 -10.81 8.79
CA ARG A 314 -8.69 -12.24 9.05
C ARG A 314 -9.40 -12.46 10.38
N ASP A 315 -8.94 -11.81 11.44
CA ASP A 315 -9.50 -11.97 12.80
C ASP A 315 -10.96 -11.50 12.90
N THR A 316 -11.34 -10.53 12.08
CA THR A 316 -12.67 -9.88 12.14
C THR A 316 -13.56 -10.20 10.94
N ASP A 317 -13.09 -11.06 10.03
CA ASP A 317 -13.73 -11.36 8.73
C ASP A 317 -14.16 -10.09 7.98
N ALA A 318 -13.32 -9.06 8.02
CA ALA A 318 -13.64 -7.79 7.37
C ALA A 318 -13.56 -7.93 5.85
N ILE A 319 -14.62 -7.48 5.16
CA ILE A 319 -14.73 -7.63 3.71
C ILE A 319 -13.74 -6.73 2.97
N PHE A 320 -13.45 -5.56 3.54
CA PHE A 320 -12.61 -4.54 2.96
C PHE A 320 -11.83 -3.76 4.03
N GLY A 321 -10.62 -3.35 3.69
CA GLY A 321 -9.80 -2.43 4.48
C GLY A 321 -9.12 -1.40 3.60
N GLY A 322 -9.01 -0.14 4.04
CA GLY A 322 -8.32 0.90 3.27
C GLY A 322 -7.40 1.77 4.11
N GLU A 323 -6.24 2.10 3.54
CA GLU A 323 -5.30 3.09 4.08
C GLU A 323 -5.31 4.38 3.26
N VAL A 324 -5.11 5.51 3.93
CA VAL A 324 -5.05 6.84 3.27
C VAL A 324 -3.93 6.95 2.23
N THR A 325 -2.95 6.04 2.30
CA THR A 325 -1.78 5.97 1.42
C THR A 325 -2.05 5.24 0.11
N GLY A 326 -3.25 4.71 -0.12
CA GLY A 326 -3.63 4.05 -1.37
C GLY A 326 -3.48 2.53 -1.37
N HIS A 327 -3.21 1.89 -0.22
CA HIS A 327 -3.33 0.44 -0.09
C HIS A 327 -4.79 0.08 0.24
N TYR A 328 -5.32 -0.90 -0.48
CA TYR A 328 -6.70 -1.34 -0.37
C TYR A 328 -6.74 -2.86 -0.33
N TYR A 329 -7.27 -3.40 0.76
CA TYR A 329 -7.25 -4.82 1.11
C TYR A 329 -8.63 -5.43 0.92
N PHE A 330 -8.69 -6.65 0.38
CA PHE A 330 -9.96 -7.32 0.08
C PHE A 330 -9.96 -8.73 0.66
N ARG A 331 -11.00 -9.09 1.41
CA ARG A 331 -11.15 -10.46 1.95
C ARG A 331 -10.98 -11.51 0.87
N ASP A 332 -11.68 -11.32 -0.25
CA ASP A 332 -11.75 -12.28 -1.34
C ASP A 332 -10.48 -12.25 -2.22
N ASN A 333 -9.56 -11.31 -1.98
CA ASN A 333 -8.18 -11.32 -2.48
C ASN A 333 -7.21 -11.97 -1.46
N GLY A 334 -7.71 -12.87 -0.62
CA GLY A 334 -6.96 -13.50 0.47
C GLY A 334 -6.46 -12.49 1.51
N PHE A 335 -7.24 -11.44 1.76
CA PHE A 335 -6.92 -10.32 2.66
C PHE A 335 -5.73 -9.46 2.23
N ALA A 336 -5.16 -9.70 1.04
CA ALA A 336 -4.06 -8.93 0.51
C ALA A 336 -4.54 -7.64 -0.17
N ASP A 337 -3.64 -6.67 -0.19
CA ASP A 337 -3.76 -5.43 -0.95
C ASP A 337 -3.63 -5.67 -2.46
N ASN A 338 -4.28 -4.79 -3.23
CA ASN A 338 -4.26 -4.84 -4.69
C ASN A 338 -4.42 -3.44 -5.29
N GLY A 339 -3.62 -3.09 -6.30
CA GLY A 339 -3.69 -1.79 -6.95
C GLY A 339 -4.75 -1.69 -8.06
N PHE A 340 -5.27 -2.80 -8.58
CA PHE A 340 -6.18 -2.78 -9.74
C PHE A 340 -7.65 -2.98 -9.37
N ILE A 341 -7.94 -3.80 -8.36
CA ILE A 341 -9.32 -3.99 -7.85
C ILE A 341 -9.99 -2.66 -7.46
N PRO A 342 -9.32 -1.71 -6.76
CA PRO A 342 -9.91 -0.40 -6.45
C PRO A 342 -10.38 0.35 -7.69
N ALA A 343 -9.58 0.33 -8.75
CA ALA A 343 -9.92 1.01 -10.00
C ALA A 343 -11.19 0.43 -10.62
N LEU A 344 -11.30 -0.90 -10.65
CA LEU A 344 -12.48 -1.58 -11.18
C LEU A 344 -13.74 -1.29 -10.36
N LEU A 345 -13.65 -1.39 -9.03
CA LEU A 345 -14.78 -1.14 -8.13
C LEU A 345 -15.28 0.31 -8.21
N ILE A 346 -14.38 1.29 -8.36
CA ILE A 346 -14.78 2.69 -8.54
C ILE A 346 -15.51 2.89 -9.87
N LEU A 347 -15.03 2.29 -10.97
CA LEU A 347 -15.72 2.37 -12.26
C LEU A 347 -17.08 1.69 -12.22
N GLU A 348 -17.20 0.54 -11.55
CA GLU A 348 -18.48 -0.14 -11.36
C GLU A 348 -19.44 0.73 -10.55
N LEU A 349 -18.97 1.34 -9.45
CA LEU A 349 -19.77 2.23 -8.62
C LEU A 349 -20.28 3.45 -9.42
N MET A 350 -19.40 4.10 -10.20
CA MET A 350 -19.76 5.19 -11.12
C MET A 350 -20.83 4.74 -12.13
N SER A 351 -20.66 3.55 -12.69
CA SER A 351 -21.61 2.92 -13.61
C SER A 351 -22.99 2.74 -12.99
N ARG A 352 -23.05 2.05 -11.85
CA ARG A 352 -24.29 1.68 -11.13
C ARG A 352 -25.03 2.91 -10.59
N LYS A 353 -24.30 3.91 -10.11
CA LYS A 353 -24.89 5.16 -9.61
C LYS A 353 -25.23 6.16 -10.69
N HIS A 354 -24.83 5.91 -11.94
CA HIS A 354 -24.97 6.86 -13.03
C HIS A 354 -24.39 8.24 -12.72
N ALA A 355 -23.22 8.26 -12.07
CA ALA A 355 -22.55 9.46 -11.61
C ALA A 355 -21.07 9.45 -12.00
N THR A 356 -20.54 10.64 -12.27
CA THR A 356 -19.11 10.90 -12.41
C THR A 356 -18.39 10.75 -11.07
N LEU A 357 -17.07 10.57 -11.09
CA LEU A 357 -16.29 10.51 -9.86
C LEU A 357 -16.41 11.82 -9.04
N SER A 358 -16.45 12.98 -9.72
CA SER A 358 -16.68 14.27 -9.07
C SER A 358 -18.01 14.34 -8.33
N GLU A 359 -19.11 13.84 -8.93
CA GLU A 359 -20.43 13.82 -8.31
C GLU A 359 -20.49 12.89 -7.10
N LEU A 360 -19.81 11.73 -7.16
CA LEU A 360 -19.69 10.82 -6.01
C LEU A 360 -18.90 11.46 -4.86
N LEU A 361 -17.90 12.29 -5.16
CA LEU A 361 -17.05 12.95 -4.18
C LEU A 361 -17.62 14.25 -3.62
N ALA A 362 -18.56 14.89 -4.32
CA ALA A 362 -19.10 16.19 -3.92
C ALA A 362 -19.65 16.19 -2.47
N PRO A 363 -20.48 15.22 -2.04
CA PRO A 363 -20.97 15.17 -0.66
C PRO A 363 -19.87 15.00 0.39
N LEU A 364 -18.75 14.37 0.03
CA LEU A 364 -17.61 14.20 0.93
C LEU A 364 -16.82 15.52 1.05
N ARG A 365 -16.54 16.16 -0.08
CA ARG A 365 -15.81 17.43 -0.14
C ARG A 365 -16.55 18.61 0.50
N GLU A 366 -17.88 18.56 0.52
CA GLU A 366 -18.70 19.57 1.18
C GLU A 366 -18.71 19.45 2.71
N ARG A 367 -18.34 18.27 3.26
CA ARG A 367 -18.51 17.96 4.68
C ARG A 367 -17.20 17.73 5.43
N TYR A 368 -16.21 17.12 4.78
CA TYR A 368 -14.97 16.70 5.44
C TYR A 368 -13.79 17.47 4.85
N PHE A 369 -13.15 18.30 5.66
CA PHE A 369 -12.02 19.13 5.23
C PHE A 369 -10.74 18.57 5.82
N LEU A 370 -9.87 18.05 4.96
CA LEU A 370 -8.66 17.33 5.35
C LEU A 370 -7.43 18.25 5.25
N SER A 371 -6.51 18.16 6.21
CA SER A 371 -5.21 18.83 6.14
C SER A 371 -4.23 18.17 5.16
N GLY A 372 -4.51 16.92 4.78
CA GLY A 372 -3.48 16.01 4.27
C GLY A 372 -2.49 15.60 5.36
N GLU A 373 -1.53 14.74 5.01
CA GLU A 373 -0.44 14.37 5.92
C GLU A 373 0.64 15.45 5.93
N ILE A 374 0.95 16.00 7.10
CA ILE A 374 1.97 17.03 7.30
C ILE A 374 3.12 16.45 8.10
N ASN A 375 4.28 16.37 7.47
CA ASN A 375 5.50 15.86 8.06
C ASN A 375 6.29 16.99 8.73
N THR A 376 6.67 16.79 10.00
CA THR A 376 7.50 17.73 10.76
C THR A 376 8.72 17.01 11.33
N ASN A 377 9.91 17.39 10.86
CA ASN A 377 11.17 16.92 11.43
C ASN A 377 11.35 17.47 12.84
N VAL A 378 11.80 16.62 13.76
CA VAL A 378 12.19 16.99 15.12
C VAL A 378 13.65 16.60 15.36
N HIS A 379 14.27 17.19 16.39
CA HIS A 379 15.72 17.04 16.60
C HIS A 379 16.17 15.59 16.85
N ASN A 380 15.38 14.80 17.57
CA ASN A 380 15.68 13.40 17.88
C ASN A 380 14.42 12.64 18.32
N MET A 381 14.53 11.32 18.45
CA MET A 381 13.42 10.44 18.86
C MET A 381 12.90 10.69 20.28
N ALA A 382 13.70 11.23 21.20
CA ALA A 382 13.22 11.54 22.55
C ALA A 382 12.20 12.70 22.53
N VAL A 383 12.41 13.67 21.64
CA VAL A 383 11.46 14.78 21.41
C VAL A 383 10.14 14.26 20.87
N VAL A 384 10.16 13.25 19.98
CA VAL A 384 8.95 12.64 19.41
C VAL A 384 8.00 12.15 20.52
N ALA A 385 8.50 11.35 21.46
CA ALA A 385 7.69 10.83 22.56
C ALA A 385 7.19 11.95 23.48
N ALA A 386 8.07 12.89 23.84
CA ALA A 386 7.70 14.02 24.68
C ALA A 386 6.59 14.90 24.05
N LYS A 387 6.64 15.11 22.73
CA LYS A 387 5.62 15.89 22.00
C LYS A 387 4.26 15.19 21.95
N ILE A 388 4.25 13.87 21.78
CA ILE A 388 3.00 13.10 21.85
C ILE A 388 2.36 13.25 23.24
N GLU A 389 3.14 13.15 24.32
CA GLU A 389 2.63 13.35 25.68
C GLU A 389 2.22 14.80 25.97
N GLN A 390 2.92 15.79 25.40
CA GLN A 390 2.53 17.19 25.49
C GLN A 390 1.17 17.44 24.82
N LEU A 391 0.95 16.87 23.62
CA LEU A 391 -0.33 16.93 22.93
C LEU A 391 -1.42 16.24 23.75
N ALA A 392 -1.15 15.05 24.27
CA ALA A 392 -2.10 14.32 25.11
C ALA A 392 -2.54 15.12 26.34
N ALA A 393 -1.60 15.77 27.03
CA ALA A 393 -1.90 16.59 28.19
C ALA A 393 -2.69 17.85 27.84
N ARG A 394 -2.50 18.39 26.63
CA ARG A 394 -3.21 19.58 26.14
C ARG A 394 -4.66 19.29 25.75
N TYR A 395 -4.92 18.13 25.15
CA TYR A 395 -6.21 17.78 24.54
C TYR A 395 -6.98 16.73 25.37
N THR A 396 -7.03 16.91 26.69
CA THR A 396 -7.68 15.96 27.64
C THR A 396 -9.21 15.98 27.59
N ASP A 397 -9.78 17.00 26.96
CA ASP A 397 -11.20 17.19 26.73
C ASP A 397 -11.73 16.47 25.48
N GLY A 398 -10.84 15.94 24.63
CA GLY A 398 -11.19 15.06 23.51
C GLY A 398 -11.08 13.57 23.85
N VAL A 399 -11.74 12.72 23.07
CA VAL A 399 -11.61 11.26 23.20
C VAL A 399 -10.26 10.84 22.62
N GLN A 400 -9.39 10.26 23.45
CA GLN A 400 -8.04 9.90 23.02
C GLN A 400 -7.87 8.41 22.74
N HIS A 401 -7.19 8.09 21.64
CA HIS A 401 -6.74 6.75 21.28
C HIS A 401 -5.21 6.72 21.16
N ARG A 402 -4.59 5.61 21.60
CA ARG A 402 -3.13 5.39 21.61
C ARG A 402 -2.69 4.21 20.72
N MET A 403 -3.53 3.81 19.77
CA MET A 403 -3.26 2.64 18.92
C MET A 403 -2.02 2.83 18.05
N ASP A 404 -1.82 4.04 17.51
CA ASP A 404 -0.66 4.40 16.70
C ASP A 404 -0.37 5.89 16.81
N GLY A 405 0.54 6.24 17.72
CA GLY A 405 0.74 7.61 18.18
C GLY A 405 -0.41 8.09 19.05
N LEU A 406 -0.93 9.27 18.76
CA LEU A 406 -2.06 9.88 19.45
C LEU A 406 -3.12 10.29 18.44
N SER A 407 -4.33 9.72 18.56
CA SER A 407 -5.53 10.26 17.92
C SER A 407 -6.41 10.94 18.98
N VAL A 408 -6.95 12.12 18.65
CA VAL A 408 -7.93 12.81 19.49
C VAL A 408 -9.15 13.14 18.65
N GLU A 409 -10.32 12.75 19.13
CA GLU A 409 -11.61 12.99 18.47
C GLU A 409 -12.47 13.99 19.25
N TYR A 410 -13.01 14.97 18.51
CA TYR A 410 -14.05 15.90 18.93
C TYR A 410 -15.26 15.78 17.99
N PRO A 411 -16.43 16.36 18.34
CA PRO A 411 -17.61 16.28 17.48
C PRO A 411 -17.44 16.89 16.08
N ASP A 412 -16.61 17.92 15.94
CA ASP A 412 -16.48 18.74 14.73
C ASP A 412 -15.06 18.74 14.14
N TRP A 413 -14.09 18.08 14.78
CA TRP A 413 -12.74 17.89 14.24
C TRP A 413 -12.04 16.72 14.93
N HIS A 414 -11.03 16.15 14.28
CA HIS A 414 -10.17 15.14 14.90
C HIS A 414 -8.76 15.24 14.31
N PHE A 415 -7.79 14.67 15.00
CA PHE A 415 -6.44 14.56 14.47
C PHE A 415 -5.75 13.27 14.90
N ASN A 416 -4.78 12.84 14.10
CA ASN A 416 -3.80 11.83 14.45
C ASN A 416 -2.39 12.43 14.34
N VAL A 417 -1.57 12.26 15.38
CA VAL A 417 -0.15 12.55 15.37
C VAL A 417 0.60 11.26 15.65
N ARG A 418 1.39 10.81 14.69
CA ARG A 418 2.16 9.57 14.80
C ARG A 418 3.66 9.76 14.56
N PRO A 419 4.50 8.97 15.22
CA PRO A 419 5.93 8.94 14.94
C PRO A 419 6.22 8.31 13.57
N SER A 420 7.26 8.78 12.89
CA SER A 420 7.87 7.99 11.82
C SER A 420 8.58 6.79 12.42
N ASN A 421 8.44 5.61 11.80
CA ASN A 421 9.10 4.39 12.26
C ASN A 421 10.62 4.41 12.02
N THR A 422 11.11 5.30 11.15
CA THR A 422 12.48 5.28 10.64
C THR A 422 13.24 6.59 10.83
N GLU A 423 12.56 7.68 11.18
CA GLU A 423 13.13 9.04 11.21
C GLU A 423 12.63 9.80 12.43
N ALA A 424 13.41 10.77 12.92
CA ALA A 424 12.98 11.70 13.96
C ALA A 424 11.96 12.71 13.40
N LEU A 425 10.74 12.24 13.16
CA LEU A 425 9.71 12.96 12.44
C LEU A 425 8.32 12.62 13.00
N LEU A 426 7.47 13.62 13.12
CA LEU A 426 6.06 13.49 13.47
C LEU A 426 5.18 13.78 12.25
N ARG A 427 4.13 12.99 12.10
CA ARG A 427 3.18 13.08 11.00
C ARG A 427 1.82 13.46 11.55
N LEU A 428 1.30 14.61 11.11
CA LEU A 428 -0.03 15.09 11.46
C LEU A 428 -1.00 14.82 10.32
N ASN A 429 -2.12 14.17 10.64
CA ASN A 429 -3.33 14.15 9.83
C ASN A 429 -4.46 14.81 10.65
N LEU A 430 -5.22 15.71 10.06
CA LEU A 430 -6.29 16.42 10.73
C LEU A 430 -7.48 16.62 9.80
N GLU A 431 -8.67 16.52 10.36
CA GLU A 431 -9.93 16.84 9.70
C GLU A 431 -10.71 17.85 10.55
N GLY A 432 -11.40 18.78 9.89
CA GLY A 432 -12.42 19.63 10.51
C GLY A 432 -13.72 19.67 9.71
N ALA A 433 -14.81 20.04 10.37
CA ALA A 433 -16.14 20.20 9.78
C ALA A 433 -16.29 21.45 8.90
N THR A 434 -15.32 22.38 8.95
CA THR A 434 -15.22 23.55 8.07
C THR A 434 -13.77 23.78 7.65
N PRO A 435 -13.50 24.43 6.50
CA PRO A 435 -12.15 24.80 6.09
C PRO A 435 -11.42 25.66 7.14
N GLU A 436 -12.14 26.59 7.77
CA GLU A 436 -11.61 27.50 8.78
C GLU A 436 -11.23 26.75 10.05
N LEU A 437 -12.08 25.83 10.52
CA LEU A 437 -11.79 25.01 11.70
C LEU A 437 -10.61 24.08 11.45
N MET A 438 -10.58 23.39 10.30
CA MET A 438 -9.46 22.53 9.91
C MET A 438 -8.16 23.33 9.93
N THR A 439 -8.14 24.50 9.28
CA THR A 439 -6.95 25.36 9.21
C THR A 439 -6.50 25.82 10.60
N ALA A 440 -7.43 26.33 11.41
CA ALA A 440 -7.12 26.84 12.75
C ALA A 440 -6.57 25.73 13.66
N LYS A 441 -7.19 24.55 13.66
CA LYS A 441 -6.76 23.43 14.51
C LYS A 441 -5.49 22.76 14.02
N ARG A 442 -5.29 22.67 12.70
CA ARG A 442 -4.00 22.26 12.11
C ARG A 442 -2.88 23.17 12.60
N ASP A 443 -3.05 24.48 12.52
CA ASP A 443 -2.00 25.42 12.91
C ASP A 443 -1.76 25.40 14.43
N GLU A 444 -2.82 25.24 15.24
CA GLU A 444 -2.72 25.03 16.68
C GLU A 444 -1.89 23.79 17.04
N VAL A 445 -2.22 22.63 16.47
CA VAL A 445 -1.51 21.37 16.72
C VAL A 445 -0.07 21.43 16.21
N LEU A 446 0.16 22.00 15.03
CA LEU A 446 1.51 22.17 14.48
C LEU A 446 2.38 23.09 15.32
N THR A 447 1.79 24.12 15.96
CA THR A 447 2.53 24.99 16.87
C THR A 447 3.10 24.18 18.03
N VAL A 448 2.29 23.34 18.68
CA VAL A 448 2.75 22.46 19.77
C VAL A 448 3.85 21.50 19.31
N ILE A 449 3.70 20.90 18.12
CA ILE A 449 4.68 19.98 17.54
C ILE A 449 6.02 20.70 17.28
N ARG A 450 5.98 21.93 16.77
CA ARG A 450 7.15 22.71 16.32
C ARG A 450 7.78 23.56 17.40
N GLU A 451 7.11 23.75 18.53
CA GLU A 451 7.70 24.40 19.70
C GLU A 451 8.96 23.64 20.14
N PRO A 452 10.03 24.34 20.58
CA PRO A 452 11.29 23.71 21.02
C PRO A 452 11.13 22.70 22.15
#